data_AF-A0A641QVN5-F1
#
_entry.id   AF-A0A641QVN5-F1
#
_cell.length_a   1.000
_cell.length_b   1.000
_cell.length_c   1.000
_cell.angle_alpha   90.00
_cell.angle_beta   90.00
_cell.angle_gamma   90.00
#
_symmetry.space_group_name_H-M   'P 1'
#
loop_
_entity.id
_entity.type
_entity.pdbx_description
1 polymer ?
#
loop_
_entity_poly.entity_id
_entity_poly.type
_entity_poly.pdbx_seq_one_letter_code
_entity_poly.pdbx_strand_id
1 'polypeptide(L)'
;MATYHLSVKFGGKGQAANHADYIERKEKYRDRQDLEYSAHGNMPEWARDNPSHFWQAADQFERANGSTYRELEIALPRELTPEQRLELVQDFVRQEAGERHAWSFAIHNPKASIDGGEQPHAHIMMSQRVNDGIERTPEQYFRRYNARYPERGGAKKDSGSLTLTQQKEQLRELRKRWEVKHNEHMR
;
A
#
# COMPACT_ATOMS: atom_id res chain seq x y z
N MET A 1 -22.78 6.70 -12.17
CA MET A 1 -22.27 5.34 -12.49
C MET A 1 -21.04 5.13 -11.65
N ALA A 2 -21.00 4.08 -10.84
CA ALA A 2 -19.80 3.72 -10.08
C ALA A 2 -18.60 3.61 -11.03
N THR A 3 -17.58 4.43 -10.82
CA THR A 3 -16.35 4.39 -11.60
C THR A 3 -15.43 3.33 -11.07
N TYR A 4 -15.16 2.32 -11.87
CA TYR A 4 -14.20 1.27 -11.57
C TYR A 4 -12.79 1.69 -12.03
N HIS A 5 -11.87 1.85 -11.08
CA HIS A 5 -10.47 2.16 -11.38
C HIS A 5 -9.52 1.53 -10.38
N LEU A 6 -8.43 0.93 -10.90
CA LEU A 6 -7.24 0.57 -10.13
C LEU A 6 -5.98 0.90 -10.95
N SER A 7 -5.07 1.63 -10.33
CA SER A 7 -3.72 1.85 -10.82
C SER A 7 -2.68 1.33 -9.83
N VAL A 8 -1.48 1.03 -10.36
CA VAL A 8 -0.34 0.57 -9.56
C VAL A 8 0.82 1.51 -9.81
N LYS A 9 1.41 2.02 -8.73
CA LYS A 9 2.60 2.88 -8.73
C LYS A 9 3.69 2.25 -7.87
N PHE A 10 4.92 2.68 -8.06
CA PHE A 10 6.06 2.25 -7.24
C PHE A 10 6.83 3.47 -6.77
N GLY A 11 7.17 3.50 -5.49
CA GLY A 11 8.11 4.47 -4.94
C GLY A 11 9.51 3.90 -4.87
N GLY A 12 10.49 4.71 -5.26
CA GLY A 12 11.91 4.45 -5.07
C GLY A 12 12.39 4.84 -3.67
N LYS A 13 13.68 4.61 -3.41
CA LYS A 13 14.33 5.08 -2.19
C LYS A 13 14.23 6.61 -2.04
N GLY A 14 13.83 7.07 -0.86
CA GLY A 14 13.67 8.49 -0.53
C GLY A 14 12.27 9.05 -0.80
N GLN A 15 11.31 8.21 -1.20
CA GLN A 15 9.95 8.62 -1.52
C GLN A 15 8.92 8.10 -0.51
N ALA A 16 9.22 7.05 0.26
CA ALA A 16 8.24 6.36 1.08
C ALA A 16 7.70 7.21 2.22
N ALA A 17 8.56 7.84 3.02
CA ALA A 17 8.14 8.62 4.17
C ALA A 17 7.28 9.82 3.75
N ASN A 18 7.74 10.59 2.75
CA ASN A 18 6.98 11.73 2.25
C ASN A 18 5.64 11.30 1.61
N HIS A 19 5.59 10.14 0.96
CA HIS A 19 4.33 9.63 0.39
C HIS A 19 3.38 9.15 1.48
N ALA A 20 3.87 8.50 2.53
CA ALA A 20 3.07 8.13 3.70
C ALA A 20 2.48 9.39 4.37
N ASP A 21 3.29 10.43 4.57
CA ASP A 21 2.80 11.70 5.10
C ASP A 21 1.77 12.37 4.18
N TYR A 22 1.95 12.25 2.85
CA TYR A 22 1.00 12.75 1.87
C TYR A 22 -0.36 12.05 1.95
N ILE A 23 -0.38 10.72 2.01
CA ILE A 23 -1.65 9.97 2.04
C ILE A 23 -2.32 10.09 3.41
N GLU A 24 -1.57 10.18 4.51
CA GLU A 24 -2.14 10.31 5.86
C GLU A 24 -2.40 11.76 6.27
N ARG A 25 -2.19 12.72 5.35
CA ARG A 25 -2.31 14.17 5.60
C ARG A 25 -1.51 14.64 6.82
N LYS A 26 -0.29 14.13 6.99
CA LYS A 26 0.64 14.52 8.05
C LYS A 26 1.56 15.65 7.59
N GLU A 27 2.29 16.23 8.55
CA GLU A 27 3.31 17.25 8.30
C GLU A 27 2.77 18.42 7.46
N LYS A 28 3.42 18.73 6.34
CA LYS A 28 3.04 19.81 5.40
C LYS A 28 1.69 19.59 4.69
N TYR A 29 1.04 18.45 4.89
CA TYR A 29 -0.24 18.10 4.26
C TYR A 29 -1.44 18.20 5.21
N ARG A 30 -1.21 18.59 6.48
CA ARG A 30 -2.22 18.67 7.56
C ARG A 30 -3.44 19.56 7.28
N ASP A 31 -3.30 20.53 6.37
CA ASP A 31 -4.37 21.47 6.07
C ASP A 31 -5.39 20.91 5.06
N ARG A 32 -5.14 19.74 4.47
CA ARG A 32 -6.11 19.07 3.59
C ARG A 32 -7.13 18.29 4.43
N GLN A 33 -8.41 18.62 4.23
CA GLN A 33 -9.53 18.10 5.02
C GLN A 33 -10.27 16.95 4.34
N ASP A 34 -9.66 16.33 3.33
CA ASP A 34 -10.27 15.28 2.50
C ASP A 34 -9.93 13.86 2.96
N LEU A 35 -9.21 13.70 4.08
CA LEU A 35 -8.92 12.39 4.66
C LEU A 35 -10.15 11.87 5.43
N GLU A 36 -10.72 10.76 4.98
CA GLU A 36 -11.80 10.08 5.68
C GLU A 36 -11.27 9.12 6.75
N TYR A 37 -10.24 8.36 6.41
CA TYR A 37 -9.70 7.33 7.29
C TYR A 37 -8.26 6.96 6.90
N SER A 38 -7.45 6.52 7.86
CA SER A 38 -6.16 5.88 7.59
C SER A 38 -5.89 4.75 8.59
N ALA A 39 -5.15 3.74 8.13
CA ALA A 39 -4.71 2.63 8.97
C ALA A 39 -3.42 2.00 8.42
N HIS A 40 -2.82 1.14 9.22
CA HIS A 40 -1.64 0.38 8.89
C HIS A 40 -1.70 -1.02 9.50
N GLY A 41 -0.85 -1.93 9.02
CA GLY A 41 -0.79 -3.28 9.55
C GLY A 41 0.42 -4.06 9.05
N ASN A 42 0.63 -5.23 9.67
CA ASN A 42 1.76 -6.13 9.41
C ASN A 42 3.14 -5.48 9.53
N MET A 43 3.24 -4.40 10.33
CA MET A 43 4.52 -3.75 10.60
C MET A 43 5.40 -4.68 11.45
N PRO A 44 6.72 -4.73 11.20
CA PRO A 44 7.65 -5.42 12.08
C PRO A 44 7.65 -4.76 13.47
N GLU A 45 8.08 -5.49 14.50
CA GLU A 45 7.98 -5.07 15.91
C GLU A 45 8.50 -3.64 16.16
N TRP A 46 9.64 -3.28 15.55
CA TRP A 46 10.27 -1.96 15.68
C TRP A 46 9.48 -0.79 15.07
N ALA A 47 8.40 -1.07 14.32
CA ALA A 47 7.48 -0.07 13.76
C ALA A 47 6.01 -0.42 13.98
N ARG A 48 5.69 -1.40 14.84
CA ARG A 48 4.30 -1.88 15.06
C ARG A 48 3.34 -0.74 15.38
N ASP A 49 3.76 0.14 16.29
CA ASP A 49 2.93 1.22 16.82
C ASP A 49 3.21 2.58 16.12
N ASN A 50 4.15 2.61 15.17
CA ASN A 50 4.52 3.82 14.42
C ASN A 50 4.92 3.49 12.97
N PRO A 51 3.96 3.46 12.02
CA PRO A 51 4.23 3.13 10.62
C PRO A 51 5.16 4.14 9.93
N SER A 52 5.20 5.40 10.38
CA SER A 52 6.12 6.40 9.83
C SER A 52 7.59 5.97 9.99
N HIS A 53 7.92 5.28 11.08
CA HIS A 53 9.26 4.72 11.29
C HIS A 53 9.60 3.64 10.24
N PHE A 54 8.63 2.81 9.84
CA PHE A 54 8.81 1.82 8.77
C PHE A 54 9.16 2.48 7.44
N TRP A 55 8.40 3.50 7.04
CA TRP A 55 8.61 4.18 5.76
C TRP A 55 9.92 4.98 5.75
N GLN A 56 10.31 5.59 6.87
CA GLN A 56 11.62 6.24 7.04
C GLN A 56 12.77 5.22 6.93
N ALA A 57 12.65 4.06 7.58
CA ALA A 57 13.64 3.00 7.50
C ALA A 57 13.76 2.45 6.06
N ALA A 58 12.65 2.34 5.33
CA ALA A 58 12.67 1.96 3.92
C ALA A 58 13.47 2.98 3.09
N ASP A 59 13.24 4.28 3.30
CA ASP A 59 13.98 5.34 2.61
C ASP A 59 15.46 5.41 3.01
N GLN A 60 15.80 5.01 4.23
CA GLN A 60 17.19 5.00 4.71
C GLN A 60 17.97 3.78 4.20
N PHE A 61 17.40 2.58 4.33
CA PHE A 61 18.15 1.32 4.24
C PHE A 61 17.89 0.52 2.96
N GLU A 62 16.83 0.81 2.20
CA GLU A 62 16.64 0.19 0.90
C GLU A 62 17.78 0.60 -0.05
N ARG A 63 18.06 -0.23 -1.08
CA ARG A 63 19.11 0.10 -2.05
C ARG A 63 18.69 1.27 -2.94
N ALA A 64 19.65 2.01 -3.49
CA ALA A 64 19.38 3.19 -4.34
C ALA A 64 18.36 2.92 -5.47
N ASN A 65 18.49 1.78 -6.18
CA ASN A 65 17.57 1.36 -7.25
C ASN A 65 16.53 0.33 -6.75
N GLY A 66 16.13 0.43 -5.48
CA GLY A 66 15.13 -0.43 -4.86
C GLY A 66 13.78 0.28 -4.79
N SER A 67 12.70 -0.46 -5.05
CA SER A 67 11.37 -0.01 -4.67
C SER A 67 11.19 -0.18 -3.16
N THR A 68 10.74 0.88 -2.50
CA THR A 68 10.43 0.95 -1.06
C THR A 68 8.99 0.53 -0.81
N TYR A 69 8.08 0.89 -1.72
CA TYR A 69 6.68 0.47 -1.70
C TYR A 69 6.10 0.29 -3.11
N ARG A 70 5.08 -0.56 -3.19
CA ARG A 70 4.08 -0.57 -4.27
C ARG A 70 2.83 0.12 -3.73
N GLU A 71 2.27 1.02 -4.51
CA GLU A 71 1.01 1.67 -4.20
C GLU A 71 -0.10 1.12 -5.11
N LEU A 72 -1.23 0.75 -4.50
CA LEU A 72 -2.50 0.58 -5.20
C LEU A 72 -3.34 1.82 -4.98
N GLU A 73 -3.80 2.44 -6.06
CA GLU A 73 -4.75 3.54 -6.00
C GLU A 73 -6.07 3.06 -6.62
N ILE A 74 -7.13 3.05 -5.82
CA ILE A 74 -8.43 2.50 -6.18
C ILE A 74 -9.52 3.56 -6.06
N ALA A 75 -10.40 3.65 -7.05
CA ALA A 75 -11.61 4.47 -6.94
C ALA A 75 -12.68 3.71 -6.16
N LEU A 76 -13.34 4.37 -5.23
CA LEU A 76 -14.42 3.80 -4.42
C LEU A 76 -15.79 4.27 -4.94
N PRO A 77 -16.86 3.48 -4.80
CA PRO A 77 -18.20 3.94 -5.14
C PRO A 77 -18.63 5.06 -4.20
N ARG A 78 -19.16 6.15 -4.76
CA ARG A 78 -19.72 7.27 -3.99
C ARG A 78 -21.07 6.94 -3.35
N GLU A 79 -21.70 5.86 -3.81
CA GLU A 79 -22.95 5.32 -3.29
C GLU A 79 -22.78 4.63 -1.93
N LEU A 80 -21.57 4.21 -1.57
CA LEU A 80 -21.26 3.60 -0.28
C LEU A 80 -21.08 4.66 0.80
N THR A 81 -21.48 4.38 2.04
CA THR A 81 -21.15 5.23 3.20
C THR A 81 -19.65 5.15 3.52
N PRO A 82 -19.08 6.10 4.30
CA PRO A 82 -17.70 6.03 4.75
C PRO A 82 -17.33 4.70 5.43
N GLU A 83 -18.25 4.12 6.22
CA GLU A 83 -18.06 2.85 6.91
C GLU A 83 -17.99 1.68 5.93
N GLN A 84 -18.89 1.66 4.93
CA GLN A 84 -18.88 0.63 3.88
C GLN A 84 -17.63 0.74 2.98
N ARG A 85 -17.17 1.98 2.70
CA ARG A 85 -15.91 2.23 2.01
C ARG A 85 -14.72 1.70 2.80
N LEU A 86 -14.70 1.93 4.11
CA LEU A 86 -13.68 1.39 5.00
C LEU A 86 -13.65 -0.14 4.97
N GLU A 87 -14.81 -0.78 5.11
CA GLU A 87 -14.92 -2.24 5.05
C GLU A 87 -14.38 -2.80 3.73
N LEU A 88 -14.80 -2.23 2.59
CA LEU A 88 -14.31 -2.61 1.26
C LEU A 88 -12.79 -2.49 1.13
N VAL A 89 -12.20 -1.40 1.61
CA VAL A 89 -10.75 -1.18 1.57
C VAL A 89 -10.03 -2.18 2.48
N GLN A 90 -10.52 -2.42 3.69
CA GLN A 90 -9.94 -3.39 4.62
C GLN A 90 -9.97 -4.81 4.04
N ASP A 91 -11.09 -5.22 3.45
CA ASP A 91 -11.24 -6.52 2.78
C ASP A 91 -10.23 -6.68 1.64
N PHE A 92 -10.10 -5.66 0.79
CA PHE A 92 -9.17 -5.69 -0.33
C PHE A 92 -7.71 -5.68 0.13
N VAL A 93 -7.37 -4.92 1.18
CA VAL A 93 -6.04 -4.93 1.80
C VAL A 93 -5.73 -6.30 2.38
N ARG A 94 -6.67 -6.93 3.11
CA ARG A 94 -6.49 -8.30 3.63
C ARG A 94 -6.25 -9.30 2.50
N GLN A 95 -6.98 -9.18 1.39
CA GLN A 95 -6.82 -10.05 0.22
C GLN A 95 -5.45 -9.91 -0.45
N GLU A 96 -4.96 -8.68 -0.66
CA GLU A 96 -3.73 -8.45 -1.43
C GLU A 96 -2.46 -8.48 -0.57
N ALA A 97 -2.50 -7.97 0.66
CA ALA A 97 -1.37 -7.97 1.57
C ALA A 97 -1.26 -9.29 2.37
N GLY A 98 -2.39 -9.90 2.71
CA GLY A 98 -2.45 -11.00 3.68
C GLY A 98 -1.73 -10.63 4.98
N GLU A 99 -0.99 -11.58 5.54
CA GLU A 99 -0.05 -11.35 6.66
C GLU A 99 1.38 -11.06 6.16
N ARG A 100 1.58 -11.07 4.83
CA ARG A 100 2.90 -11.11 4.19
C ARG A 100 3.53 -9.74 4.04
N HIS A 101 2.74 -8.68 3.88
CA HIS A 101 3.27 -7.37 3.52
C HIS A 101 2.91 -6.35 4.57
N ALA A 102 3.90 -5.62 5.07
CA ALA A 102 3.67 -4.37 5.81
C ALA A 102 2.95 -3.35 4.92
N TRP A 103 1.91 -2.72 5.43
CA TRP A 103 1.08 -1.79 4.66
C TRP A 103 0.59 -0.59 5.46
N SER A 104 0.30 0.49 4.75
CA SER A 104 -0.43 1.66 5.23
C SER A 104 -1.43 2.07 4.14
N PHE A 105 -2.64 2.44 4.53
CA PHE A 105 -3.60 3.00 3.59
C PHE A 105 -4.27 4.25 4.14
N ALA A 106 -4.79 5.05 3.22
CA ALA A 106 -5.66 6.18 3.50
C ALA A 106 -6.80 6.23 2.50
N ILE A 107 -7.99 6.59 2.97
CA ILE A 107 -9.18 6.87 2.16
C ILE A 107 -9.32 8.39 2.07
N HIS A 108 -9.31 8.91 0.86
CA HIS A 108 -9.56 10.32 0.57
C HIS A 108 -10.93 10.49 -0.08
N ASN A 109 -11.61 11.59 0.19
CA ASN A 109 -12.86 11.97 -0.47
C ASN A 109 -12.90 13.47 -0.79
N PRO A 110 -12.08 13.93 -1.75
CA PRO A 110 -12.18 15.28 -2.28
C PRO A 110 -13.40 15.42 -3.20
N LYS A 111 -13.70 16.65 -3.56
CA LYS A 111 -14.65 16.94 -4.64
C LYS A 111 -14.02 16.65 -6.00
N ALA A 112 -14.75 15.92 -6.84
CA ALA A 112 -14.39 15.67 -8.23
C ALA A 112 -14.30 16.99 -9.00
N SER A 113 -13.28 17.09 -9.87
CA SER A 113 -13.04 18.30 -10.66
C SER A 113 -14.08 18.56 -11.76
N ILE A 114 -14.82 17.53 -12.18
CA ILE A 114 -15.76 17.60 -13.31
C ILE A 114 -17.18 17.95 -12.86
N ASP A 115 -17.76 17.17 -11.96
CA ASP A 115 -19.15 17.32 -11.51
C ASP A 115 -19.29 17.93 -10.10
N GLY A 116 -18.17 18.18 -9.41
CA GLY A 116 -18.16 18.71 -8.05
C GLY A 116 -18.66 17.75 -6.97
N GLY A 117 -19.04 16.52 -7.35
CA GLY A 117 -19.50 15.48 -6.45
C GLY A 117 -18.36 14.81 -5.68
N GLU A 118 -18.69 13.85 -4.83
CA GLU A 118 -17.69 13.07 -4.10
C GLU A 118 -16.82 12.22 -5.04
N GLN A 119 -15.52 12.17 -4.77
CA GLN A 119 -14.55 11.34 -5.47
C GLN A 119 -13.76 10.47 -4.48
N PRO A 120 -14.43 9.53 -3.79
CA PRO A 120 -13.76 8.71 -2.82
C PRO A 120 -12.77 7.77 -3.50
N HIS A 121 -11.57 7.68 -2.97
CA HIS A 121 -10.51 6.79 -3.43
C HIS A 121 -9.61 6.39 -2.27
N ALA A 122 -8.90 5.27 -2.41
CA ALA A 122 -7.92 4.84 -1.42
C ALA A 122 -6.53 4.73 -2.03
N HIS A 123 -5.55 5.21 -1.26
CA HIS A 123 -4.13 4.97 -1.48
C HIS A 123 -3.68 3.86 -0.55
N ILE A 124 -3.15 2.76 -1.09
CA ILE A 124 -2.68 1.60 -0.32
C ILE A 124 -1.21 1.38 -0.62
N MET A 125 -0.34 1.76 0.30
CA MET A 125 1.09 1.49 0.25
C MET A 125 1.38 0.11 0.83
N MET A 126 2.12 -0.72 0.10
CA MET A 126 2.58 -2.03 0.55
C MET A 126 4.10 -2.17 0.35
N SER A 127 4.80 -2.64 1.38
CA SER A 127 6.16 -3.11 1.21
C SER A 127 6.18 -4.37 0.38
N GLN A 128 7.09 -4.46 -0.58
CA GLN A 128 7.30 -5.71 -1.33
C GLN A 128 8.11 -6.75 -0.54
N ARG A 129 8.63 -6.38 0.63
CA ARG A 129 9.29 -7.31 1.56
C ARG A 129 8.23 -8.25 2.14
N VAL A 130 8.52 -9.54 2.15
CA VAL A 130 7.66 -10.60 2.66
C VAL A 130 8.04 -10.87 4.11
N ASN A 131 7.05 -10.80 5.00
CA ASN A 131 7.13 -11.28 6.36
C ASN A 131 7.25 -12.80 6.35
N ASP A 132 8.42 -13.28 6.77
CA ASP A 132 8.77 -14.70 6.89
C ASP A 132 8.85 -15.14 8.36
N GLY A 133 8.37 -14.31 9.29
CA GLY A 133 8.37 -14.58 10.74
C GLY A 133 9.73 -14.38 11.41
N ILE A 134 10.77 -13.95 10.68
CA ILE A 134 12.09 -13.70 11.25
C ILE A 134 12.20 -12.24 11.68
N GLU A 135 12.41 -12.02 12.97
CA GLU A 135 12.70 -10.69 13.52
C GLU A 135 14.01 -10.13 12.98
N ARG A 136 13.98 -8.85 12.60
CA ARG A 136 15.12 -8.13 12.02
C ARG A 136 15.13 -6.71 12.52
N THR A 137 16.33 -6.15 12.72
CA THR A 137 16.49 -4.70 12.89
C THR A 137 16.03 -3.95 11.63
N PRO A 138 15.72 -2.64 11.71
CA PRO A 138 15.35 -1.85 10.53
C PRO A 138 16.38 -1.97 9.40
N GLU A 139 17.67 -1.82 9.73
CA GLU A 139 18.75 -1.95 8.74
C GLU A 139 18.76 -3.34 8.10
N GLN A 140 18.70 -4.40 8.92
CA GLN A 140 18.74 -5.76 8.42
C GLN A 140 17.53 -6.07 7.54
N TYR A 141 16.32 -5.63 7.90
CA TYR A 141 15.08 -5.88 7.17
C TYR A 141 15.20 -5.53 5.68
N PHE A 142 15.86 -4.42 5.36
CA PHE A 142 16.04 -3.93 3.99
C PHE A 142 17.35 -4.39 3.31
N ARG A 143 18.20 -5.20 3.96
CA ARG A 143 19.36 -5.83 3.30
C ARG A 143 18.94 -6.81 2.21
N ARG A 144 19.89 -7.26 1.39
CA ARG A 144 19.63 -8.34 0.42
C ARG A 144 19.23 -9.62 1.16
N TYR A 145 18.27 -10.34 0.60
CA TYR A 145 17.89 -11.65 1.10
C TYR A 145 19.05 -12.64 0.93
N ASN A 146 19.29 -13.46 1.96
CA ASN A 146 20.29 -14.50 1.95
C ASN A 146 19.58 -15.86 1.90
N ALA A 147 19.60 -16.52 0.74
CA ALA A 147 18.89 -17.78 0.56
C ALA A 147 19.46 -18.96 1.36
N ARG A 148 20.75 -18.91 1.70
CA ARG A 148 21.42 -19.97 2.46
C ARG A 148 21.17 -19.84 3.96
N TYR A 149 21.11 -18.60 4.44
CA TYR A 149 20.91 -18.24 5.85
C TYR A 149 19.96 -17.04 5.97
N PRO A 150 18.62 -17.24 5.84
CA PRO A 150 17.63 -16.16 5.83
C PRO A 150 17.69 -15.23 7.04
N GLU A 151 18.09 -15.74 8.19
CA GLU A 151 18.27 -15.03 9.45
C GLU A 151 19.46 -14.07 9.46
N ARG A 152 20.38 -14.20 8.49
CA ARG A 152 21.55 -13.32 8.30
C ARG A 152 21.35 -12.31 7.18
N GLY A 153 20.22 -12.37 6.47
CA GLY A 153 19.85 -11.48 5.39
C GLY A 153 18.68 -10.57 5.74
N GLY A 154 18.26 -9.75 4.77
CA GLY A 154 17.00 -9.00 4.86
C GLY A 154 15.81 -9.81 4.38
N ALA A 155 14.61 -9.28 4.58
CA ALA A 155 13.37 -9.94 4.17
C ALA A 155 13.31 -10.08 2.64
N LYS A 156 12.83 -11.22 2.13
CA LYS A 156 12.77 -11.48 0.68
C LYS A 156 11.76 -10.54 0.01
N LYS A 157 12.03 -10.08 -1.23
CA LYS A 157 11.03 -9.36 -2.03
C LYS A 157 10.17 -10.31 -2.84
N ASP A 158 8.86 -10.04 -2.91
CA ASP A 158 7.90 -10.81 -3.71
C ASP A 158 7.91 -10.44 -5.21
N SER A 159 8.67 -9.40 -5.60
CA SER A 159 8.67 -8.91 -6.99
C SER A 159 9.43 -9.78 -8.00
N GLY A 160 10.21 -10.76 -7.54
CA GLY A 160 10.92 -11.72 -8.39
C GLY A 160 11.66 -11.09 -9.58
N SER A 161 11.89 -11.89 -10.63
CA SER A 161 12.34 -11.40 -11.94
C SER A 161 11.26 -11.71 -12.98
N LEU A 162 10.18 -10.93 -12.94
CA LEU A 162 9.06 -11.09 -13.86
C LEU A 162 9.35 -10.43 -15.21
N THR A 163 9.03 -11.13 -16.29
CA THR A 163 9.01 -10.55 -17.64
C THR A 163 7.91 -9.48 -17.76
N LEU A 164 8.02 -8.60 -18.76
CA LEU A 164 6.99 -7.58 -19.02
C LEU A 164 5.60 -8.18 -19.27
N THR A 165 5.54 -9.35 -19.92
CA THR A 165 4.27 -10.06 -20.15
C THR A 165 3.65 -10.52 -18.83
N GLN A 166 4.45 -11.14 -17.95
CA GLN A 166 3.99 -11.57 -16.63
C GLN A 166 3.56 -10.39 -15.76
N GLN A 167 4.27 -9.25 -15.81
CA GLN A 167 3.87 -8.04 -15.09
C GLN A 167 2.51 -7.51 -15.57
N LYS A 168 2.27 -7.50 -16.90
CA LYS A 168 0.97 -7.11 -17.48
C LYS A 168 -0.14 -8.06 -17.08
N GLU A 169 0.13 -9.36 -17.08
CA GLU A 169 -0.82 -10.38 -16.64
C GLU A 169 -1.17 -10.22 -15.16
N GLN A 170 -0.17 -10.05 -14.28
CA GLN A 170 -0.41 -9.79 -12.86
C GLN A 170 -1.25 -8.53 -12.63
N LEU A 171 -1.03 -7.46 -13.39
CA LEU A 171 -1.84 -6.24 -13.31
C LEU A 171 -3.28 -6.49 -13.75
N ARG A 172 -3.51 -7.30 -14.80
CA ARG A 172 -4.86 -7.69 -15.24
C ARG A 172 -5.57 -8.50 -14.17
N GLU A 173 -4.89 -9.48 -13.58
CA GLU A 173 -5.47 -10.30 -12.52
C GLU A 173 -5.74 -9.49 -11.24
N LEU A 174 -4.85 -8.56 -10.88
CA LEU A 174 -5.08 -7.64 -9.77
C LEU A 174 -6.33 -6.79 -10.00
N ARG A 175 -6.50 -6.24 -11.20
CA ARG A 175 -7.71 -5.50 -11.57
C ARG A 175 -8.93 -6.41 -11.47
N LYS A 176 -8.92 -7.58 -12.09
CA LYS A 176 -10.04 -8.53 -11.99
C LYS A 176 -10.42 -8.85 -10.54
N ARG A 177 -9.43 -9.06 -9.67
CA ARG A 177 -9.66 -9.25 -8.22
C ARG A 177 -10.28 -8.03 -7.54
N TRP A 178 -9.84 -6.82 -7.89
CA TRP A 178 -10.48 -5.58 -7.43
C TRP A 178 -11.92 -5.47 -7.93
N GLU A 179 -12.21 -5.84 -9.18
CA GLU A 179 -13.56 -5.82 -9.76
C GLU A 179 -14.51 -6.73 -9.00
N VAL A 180 -14.08 -7.96 -8.73
CA VAL A 180 -14.86 -8.91 -7.93
C VAL A 180 -15.14 -8.35 -6.55
N LYS A 181 -14.10 -7.88 -5.84
CA LYS A 181 -14.24 -7.34 -4.49
C LYS A 181 -15.13 -6.09 -4.45
N HIS A 182 -14.94 -5.16 -5.38
CA HIS A 182 -15.80 -3.99 -5.52
C HIS A 182 -17.28 -4.39 -5.69
N ASN A 183 -17.57 -5.33 -6.59
CA ASN A 183 -18.94 -5.77 -6.87
C ASN A 183 -19.58 -6.54 -5.70
N GLU A 184 -18.79 -7.21 -4.85
CA GLU A 184 -19.30 -7.88 -3.64
C GLU A 184 -19.89 -6.88 -2.64
N HIS A 185 -19.26 -5.72 -2.46
CA HIS A 185 -19.72 -4.67 -1.53
C HIS A 185 -20.82 -3.75 -2.11
N MET A 186 -21.16 -3.91 -3.38
CA MET A 186 -22.21 -3.13 -4.07
C MET A 186 -23.57 -3.85 -4.14
N ARG A 187 -23.68 -5.04 -3.55
CA ARG A 187 -24.91 -5.85 -3.51
C ARG A 187 -25.68 -5.61 -2.23
#